data_AF-A0AAD2GB64-F1
#
_entry.id   AF-A0AAD2GB64-F1
#
_cell.length_a   1.000
_cell.length_b   1.000
_cell.length_c   1.000
_cell.angle_alpha   90.00
_cell.angle_beta   90.00
_cell.angle_gamma   90.00
#
_symmetry.space_group_name_H-M   'P 1'
#
loop_
_entity.id
_entity.type
_entity.pdbx_description
1 polymer ?
#
loop_
_entity_poly.entity_id
_entity_poly.type
_entity_poly.pdbx_seq_one_letter_code
_entity_poly.pdbx_strand_id
1 'polypeptide(L)'
;MARKGKGFHLAVAYNTHQPQAAHSTTQFGGCSTSAFNKVSHRVRSSGDDSSGRWAWNRLQGRTQGVGQRNLVVISAYRPNPPNDRHQTMWFQHKAHFSHTNRDAEPREAFIKDLSTAINT
;
A
#
# COMPACT_ATOMS: atom_id res chain seq x y z
N MET A 1 8.24 -21.58 29.32
CA MET A 1 7.76 -22.07 28.01
C MET A 1 7.13 -20.86 27.27
N ALA A 2 7.87 -20.20 26.37
CA ALA A 2 7.41 -18.95 25.74
C ALA A 2 6.65 -19.25 24.44
N ARG A 3 5.39 -18.80 24.33
CA ARG A 3 4.61 -18.85 23.09
C ARG A 3 5.27 -17.94 22.04
N LYS A 4 5.98 -18.51 21.07
CA LYS A 4 6.49 -17.79 19.89
C LYS A 4 5.32 -17.18 19.13
N GLY A 5 5.30 -15.84 19.04
CA GLY A 5 4.32 -15.08 18.27
C GLY A 5 4.28 -15.51 16.80
N LYS A 6 3.08 -15.49 16.22
CA LYS A 6 2.72 -16.01 14.89
C LYS A 6 3.76 -15.60 13.83
N GLY A 7 4.31 -16.58 13.11
CA GLY A 7 5.30 -16.42 12.04
C GLY A 7 4.72 -15.81 10.75
N PHE A 8 3.93 -14.74 10.87
CA PHE A 8 3.21 -14.12 9.78
C PHE A 8 3.00 -12.62 10.02
N HIS A 9 3.25 -11.82 8.99
CA HIS A 9 2.94 -10.39 8.94
C HIS A 9 2.25 -10.06 7.62
N LEU A 10 1.19 -9.26 7.66
CA LEU A 10 0.41 -8.86 6.50
C LEU A 10 0.18 -7.36 6.54
N ALA A 11 0.48 -6.69 5.45
CA ALA A 11 0.03 -5.33 5.18
C ALA A 11 -0.88 -5.37 3.96
N VAL A 12 -2.06 -4.73 4.04
CA VAL A 12 -3.04 -4.69 2.97
C VAL A 12 -3.44 -3.24 2.75
N ALA A 13 -3.43 -2.82 1.49
CA ALA A 13 -3.94 -1.55 1.03
C ALA A 13 -5.17 -1.81 0.18
N TYR A 14 -6.24 -1.09 0.45
CA TYR A 14 -7.44 -1.04 -0.37
C TYR A 14 -8.04 0.36 -0.27
N ASN A 15 -8.88 0.75 -1.22
CA ASN A 15 -9.50 2.07 -1.20
C ASN A 15 -10.49 2.20 -0.03
N THR A 16 -10.26 3.16 0.86
CA THR A 16 -11.12 3.44 2.03
C THR A 16 -11.93 4.73 1.88
N HIS A 17 -11.73 5.46 0.77
CA HIS A 17 -12.31 6.79 0.56
C HIS A 17 -13.70 6.79 -0.08
N GLN A 18 -14.10 5.68 -0.69
CA GLN A 18 -15.45 5.52 -1.22
C GLN A 18 -16.19 4.45 -0.42
N PRO A 19 -17.35 4.77 0.20
CA PRO A 19 -18.19 3.75 0.79
C PRO A 19 -18.64 2.81 -0.33
N GLN A 20 -18.44 1.51 -0.11
CA GLN A 20 -18.93 0.49 -1.00
C GLN A 20 -20.44 0.68 -1.16
N ALA A 21 -20.92 0.82 -2.40
CA ALA A 21 -22.36 0.95 -2.66
C ALA A 21 -23.09 -0.21 -1.96
N ALA A 22 -24.26 0.04 -1.38
CA ALA A 22 -24.99 -0.90 -0.52
C ALA A 22 -25.22 -2.31 -1.11
N HIS A 23 -25.03 -2.49 -2.43
CA HIS A 23 -25.18 -3.75 -3.15
C HIS A 23 -23.94 -4.18 -3.95
N SER A 24 -22.82 -3.46 -3.85
CA SER A 24 -21.56 -3.93 -4.43
C SER A 24 -20.89 -4.90 -3.46
N THR A 25 -20.46 -6.07 -3.93
CA THR A 25 -19.59 -7.00 -3.19
C THR A 25 -18.14 -6.96 -3.68
N THR A 26 -17.86 -6.15 -4.70
CA THR A 26 -16.57 -6.12 -5.39
C THR A 26 -15.89 -4.78 -5.21
N GLN A 27 -14.63 -4.84 -4.80
CA GLN A 27 -13.72 -3.70 -4.76
C GLN A 27 -12.57 -3.93 -5.73
N PHE A 28 -12.32 -2.97 -6.60
CA PHE A 28 -11.25 -3.07 -7.59
C PHE A 28 -9.92 -2.57 -7.05
N GLY A 29 -8.86 -3.29 -7.38
CA GLY A 29 -7.49 -2.94 -7.01
C GLY A 29 -7.11 -3.44 -5.62
N GLY A 30 -6.24 -2.68 -4.97
CA GLY A 30 -5.62 -3.06 -3.71
C GLY A 30 -4.29 -3.79 -3.89
N CYS A 31 -3.48 -3.76 -2.84
CA CYS A 31 -2.16 -4.36 -2.79
C CYS A 31 -1.95 -5.03 -1.45
N SER A 32 -1.12 -6.07 -1.41
CA SER A 32 -0.70 -6.63 -0.13
C SER A 32 0.77 -7.04 -0.16
N THR A 33 1.37 -7.01 1.03
CA THR A 33 2.68 -7.60 1.28
C THR A 33 2.60 -8.54 2.46
N SER A 34 3.12 -9.74 2.28
CA SER A 34 3.09 -10.81 3.29
C SER A 34 4.51 -11.27 3.61
N ALA A 35 4.82 -11.45 4.89
CA ALA A 35 6.07 -12.01 5.36
C ALA A 35 5.79 -13.24 6.22
N PHE A 36 6.50 -14.33 5.95
CA PHE A 36 6.29 -15.61 6.62
C PHE A 36 7.54 -16.09 7.35
N ASN A 37 7.34 -16.95 8.36
CA ASN A 37 8.38 -17.70 9.07
C ASN A 37 9.51 -16.79 9.58
N LYS A 38 10.76 -17.09 9.20
CA LYS A 38 11.94 -16.34 9.66
C LYS A 38 11.92 -14.87 9.24
N VAL A 39 11.25 -14.54 8.13
CA VAL A 39 11.17 -13.17 7.60
C VAL A 39 10.18 -12.33 8.40
N SER A 40 9.08 -12.92 8.90
CA SER A 40 8.09 -12.17 9.70
C SER A 40 8.71 -11.61 10.98
N HIS A 41 9.64 -12.35 11.61
CA HIS A 41 10.40 -11.88 12.79
C HIS A 41 11.36 -10.72 12.49
N ARG A 42 11.59 -10.40 11.21
CA ARG A 42 12.41 -9.25 10.79
C ARG A 42 11.56 -8.03 10.48
N VAL A 43 10.23 -8.16 10.35
CA VAL A 43 9.35 -7.00 10.14
C VAL A 43 9.37 -6.13 11.38
N ARG A 44 9.71 -4.85 11.22
CA ARG A 44 9.74 -3.84 12.28
C ARG A 44 8.59 -2.87 12.19
N SER A 45 8.19 -2.56 10.97
CA SER A 45 7.02 -1.75 10.69
C SER A 45 6.43 -2.15 9.34
N SER A 46 5.20 -1.75 9.14
CA SER A 46 4.46 -1.91 7.91
C SER A 46 3.59 -0.69 7.69
N GLY A 47 3.05 -0.56 6.49
CA GLY A 47 2.04 0.43 6.20
C GLY A 47 1.42 0.24 4.84
N ASP A 48 0.55 1.16 4.50
CA ASP A 48 -0.24 1.14 3.30
C ASP A 48 -0.62 2.57 2.88
N ASP A 49 -1.03 2.69 1.63
CA ASP A 49 -1.75 3.85 1.11
C ASP A 49 -3.25 3.59 1.22
N SER A 50 -3.98 4.50 1.88
CA SER A 50 -5.43 4.37 2.14
C SER A 50 -6.28 4.38 0.87
N SER A 51 -5.70 4.75 -0.27
CA SER A 51 -6.33 4.68 -1.59
C SER A 51 -6.06 3.35 -2.31
N GLY A 52 -5.35 2.40 -1.67
CA GLY A 52 -5.10 1.06 -2.18
C GLY A 52 -3.98 0.93 -3.22
N ARG A 53 -3.10 1.94 -3.36
CA ARG A 53 -2.03 1.92 -4.37
C ARG A 53 -0.85 1.06 -4.01
N TRP A 54 -0.49 0.98 -2.74
CA TRP A 54 0.63 0.16 -2.28
C TRP A 54 0.50 -0.23 -0.83
N ALA A 55 1.11 -1.36 -0.48
CA ALA A 55 1.37 -1.82 0.87
C ALA A 55 2.86 -2.13 1.03
N TRP A 56 3.39 -2.03 2.24
CA TRP A 56 4.81 -2.27 2.49
C TRP A 56 5.11 -2.89 3.85
N ASN A 57 6.24 -3.61 3.91
CA ASN A 57 6.87 -4.12 5.13
C ASN A 57 8.33 -3.64 5.19
N ARG A 58 8.75 -3.07 6.32
CA ARG A 58 10.15 -2.70 6.60
C ARG A 58 10.80 -3.79 7.45
N LEU A 59 11.79 -4.45 6.85
CA LEU A 59 12.57 -5.53 7.44
C LEU A 59 13.86 -4.98 8.05
N GLN A 60 14.16 -5.40 9.28
CA GLN A 60 15.43 -5.09 9.92
C GLN A 60 16.58 -5.86 9.28
N GLY A 61 17.65 -5.14 8.91
CA GLY A 61 18.92 -5.75 8.56
C GLY A 61 19.60 -6.45 9.74
N ARG A 62 20.66 -7.20 9.46
CA ARG A 62 21.44 -7.90 10.50
C ARG A 62 22.36 -6.98 11.30
N THR A 63 22.93 -5.95 10.67
CA THR A 63 23.85 -5.01 11.33
C THR A 63 23.06 -4.09 12.24
N GLN A 64 23.42 -4.03 13.52
CA GLN A 64 22.88 -3.08 14.49
C GLN A 64 23.87 -1.93 14.71
N GLY A 65 23.38 -0.71 14.85
CA GLY A 65 24.21 0.49 15.04
C GLY A 65 24.46 1.29 13.76
N VAL A 66 25.55 2.05 13.73
CA VAL A 66 25.93 2.90 12.59
C VAL A 66 26.15 2.03 11.34
N GLY A 67 25.34 2.25 10.30
CA GLY A 67 25.36 1.43 9.08
C GLY A 67 24.26 0.35 9.01
N GLN A 68 23.28 0.33 9.92
CA GLN A 68 22.10 -0.53 9.80
C GLN A 68 21.34 -0.22 8.49
N ARG A 69 21.32 -1.18 7.57
CA ARG A 69 20.51 -1.13 6.34
C ARG A 69 19.22 -1.90 6.54
N ASN A 70 18.10 -1.21 6.53
CA ASN A 70 16.78 -1.83 6.50
C ASN A 70 16.35 -2.09 5.05
N LEU A 71 15.56 -3.13 4.82
CA LEU A 71 14.95 -3.41 3.52
C LEU A 71 13.46 -3.07 3.58
N VAL A 72 12.98 -2.21 2.70
CA VAL A 72 11.54 -1.97 2.53
C VAL A 72 11.06 -2.78 1.33
N VAL A 73 10.14 -3.70 1.56
CA VAL A 73 9.46 -4.46 0.51
C VAL A 73 8.11 -3.81 0.26
N ILE A 74 7.85 -3.42 -0.99
CA ILE A 74 6.65 -2.70 -1.38
C ILE A 74 5.96 -3.49 -2.49
N SER A 75 4.66 -3.75 -2.32
CA SER A 75 3.77 -4.18 -3.38
C SER A 75 2.96 -2.96 -3.81
N ALA A 76 3.07 -2.58 -5.09
CA ALA A 76 2.46 -1.37 -5.60
C ALA A 76 1.77 -1.63 -6.94
N TYR A 77 0.61 -1.02 -7.12
CA TYR A 77 -0.20 -1.09 -8.32
C TYR A 77 -0.50 0.31 -8.83
N ARG A 78 0.09 0.66 -9.97
CA ARG A 78 -0.18 1.92 -10.65
C ARG A 78 -1.61 1.87 -11.24
N PRO A 79 -2.44 2.91 -11.06
CA PRO A 79 -3.76 2.96 -11.66
C PRO A 79 -3.72 2.70 -13.18
N ASN A 80 -4.75 2.03 -13.71
CA ASN A 80 -4.90 1.82 -15.15
C ASN A 80 -4.94 3.16 -15.93
N PRO A 81 -4.61 3.19 -17.22
CA PRO A 81 -4.90 4.36 -18.05
C PRO A 81 -6.39 4.72 -17.97
N PRO A 82 -6.75 6.00 -18.14
CA PRO A 82 -8.16 6.40 -18.20
C PRO A 82 -8.87 5.63 -19.33
N ASN A 83 -10.10 5.22 -19.06
CA ASN A 83 -10.99 4.55 -20.02
C ASN A 83 -12.45 4.89 -19.66
N ASP A 84 -13.43 4.36 -20.37
CA ASP A 84 -14.85 4.70 -20.11
C ASP A 84 -15.50 3.88 -18.97
N ARG A 85 -14.71 3.09 -18.21
CA ARG A 85 -15.24 2.21 -17.16
C ARG A 85 -15.13 2.88 -15.79
N HIS A 86 -16.25 3.38 -15.27
CA HIS A 86 -16.34 4.14 -14.01
C HIS A 86 -15.89 3.43 -12.72
N GLN A 87 -15.59 2.13 -12.76
CA GLN A 87 -15.17 1.35 -11.58
C GLN A 87 -13.67 1.13 -11.46
N THR A 88 -12.87 1.61 -12.43
CA THR A 88 -11.42 1.42 -12.38
C THR A 88 -10.77 2.20 -11.23
N MET A 89 -9.61 1.71 -10.79
CA MET A 89 -8.73 2.41 -9.84
C MET A 89 -8.47 3.88 -10.23
N TRP A 90 -8.36 4.16 -11.53
CA TRP A 90 -8.17 5.53 -12.03
C TRP A 90 -9.34 6.45 -11.64
N PHE A 91 -10.59 6.03 -11.87
CA PHE A 91 -11.76 6.86 -11.51
C PHE A 91 -11.95 7.00 -10.02
N GLN A 92 -11.73 5.93 -9.26
CA GLN A 92 -11.80 5.99 -7.80
C GLN A 92 -10.83 7.04 -7.24
N HIS A 93 -9.61 7.08 -7.80
CA HIS A 93 -8.58 8.05 -7.44
C HIS A 93 -8.93 9.45 -7.87
N LYS A 94 -9.36 9.63 -9.13
CA LYS A 94 -9.77 10.95 -9.63
C LYS A 94 -10.94 11.50 -8.84
N ALA A 95 -11.92 10.67 -8.49
CA ALA A 95 -13.02 11.07 -7.62
C ALA A 95 -12.51 11.53 -6.25
N HIS A 96 -11.67 10.73 -5.57
CA HIS A 96 -11.10 11.14 -4.28
C HIS A 96 -10.30 12.46 -4.36
N PHE A 97 -9.51 12.62 -5.42
CA PHE A 97 -8.75 13.84 -5.68
C PHE A 97 -9.65 15.06 -5.86
N SER A 98 -10.75 14.93 -6.62
CA SER A 98 -11.74 15.99 -6.74
C SER A 98 -12.38 16.36 -5.40
N HIS A 99 -12.70 15.38 -4.54
CA HIS A 99 -13.27 15.63 -3.20
C HIS A 99 -12.28 16.32 -2.25
N THR A 100 -10.97 16.18 -2.50
CA THR A 100 -9.90 16.76 -1.68
C THR A 100 -9.30 18.02 -2.32
N ASN A 101 -9.92 18.56 -3.37
CA ASN A 101 -9.42 19.70 -4.16
C ASN A 101 -7.98 19.50 -4.67
N ARG A 102 -7.59 18.26 -4.92
CA ARG A 102 -6.29 17.90 -5.50
C ARG A 102 -6.44 17.77 -7.01
N ASP A 103 -5.95 18.74 -7.78
CA ASP A 103 -5.89 18.58 -9.23
C ASP A 103 -4.62 17.83 -9.64
N ALA A 104 -4.73 16.51 -9.71
CA ALA A 104 -3.67 15.65 -10.19
C ALA A 104 -4.22 14.55 -11.11
N GLU A 105 -3.39 14.10 -12.04
CA GLU A 105 -3.62 12.88 -12.81
C GLU A 105 -3.26 11.66 -11.92
N PRO A 106 -4.15 10.66 -11.74
CA PRO A 106 -3.93 9.53 -10.83
C PRO A 106 -2.62 8.75 -11.00
N ARG A 107 -2.16 8.55 -12.24
CA ARG A 107 -0.96 7.78 -12.54
C ARG A 107 0.32 8.58 -12.31
N GLU A 108 0.30 9.89 -12.51
CA GLU A 108 1.38 10.81 -12.15
C GLU A 108 1.47 10.98 -10.63
N ALA A 109 0.32 11.20 -9.98
CA ALA A 109 0.20 11.25 -8.53
C ALA A 109 0.76 9.99 -7.88
N PHE A 110 0.47 8.80 -8.42
CA PHE A 110 1.06 7.54 -7.95
C PHE A 110 2.59 7.59 -7.89
N ILE A 111 3.27 8.04 -8.95
CA ILE A 111 4.73 8.07 -8.99
C ILE A 111 5.29 9.08 -7.98
N LYS A 112 4.70 10.28 -7.93
CA LYS A 112 5.13 11.35 -7.02
C LYS A 112 4.94 10.96 -5.56
N ASP A 113 3.76 10.44 -5.24
CA ASP A 113 3.41 10.07 -3.86
C ASP A 113 4.24 8.86 -3.40
N LEU A 114 4.44 7.85 -4.26
CA LEU A 114 5.27 6.69 -3.92
C LEU A 114 6.74 7.08 -3.74
N SER A 115 7.28 7.93 -4.62
CA SER A 115 8.64 8.44 -4.48
C SER A 115 8.82 9.19 -3.16
N THR A 116 7.84 10.01 -2.78
CA THR A 116 7.84 10.71 -1.49
C THR A 116 7.80 9.73 -0.32
N ALA A 117 6.91 8.73 -0.37
CA ALA A 117 6.75 7.74 0.69
C ALA A 117 8.00 6.85 0.90
N ILE A 118 8.74 6.55 -0.17
CA ILE A 118 9.97 5.72 -0.09
C ILE A 118 11.16 6.51 0.46
N ASN A 119 11.20 7.81 0.21
CA ASN A 119 12.30 8.68 0.65
C ASN A 119 12.16 9.14 2.12
N THR A 120 11.13 8.67 2.85
CA THR A 120 10.84 8.99 4.25
C THR A 120 11.24 7.85 5.20
#